data_AF-A0A1M5NZ81-F1
#
_entry.id   AF-A0A1M5NZ81-F1
#
_cell.length_a   1.000
_cell.length_b   1.000
_cell.length_c   1.000
_cell.angle_alpha   90.00
_cell.angle_beta   90.00
_cell.angle_gamma   90.00
#
_symmetry.space_group_name_H-M   'P 1'
#
loop_
_entity.id
_entity.type
_entity.pdbx_description
1 polymer ?
#
loop_
_entity_poly.entity_id
_entity_poly.type
_entity_poly.pdbx_seq_one_letter_code
_entity_poly.pdbx_strand_id
1 'polypeptide(L)'
;MKRWIEQLARFSHRLAQCILFMMAIYITIDVLSRWMWNKPILGAVDFTELGLSMVIFLSIAYTHVKEEHISIDFVFERFPKRMQLVLHAIIHFLTFILMVLIGWSTSEYAIRLYNANTTTGDLTIPLYPIAWVAVIGLSLFALSALLHAIRYMHKGVFINDS
;
A
#
# COMPACT_ATOMS: atom_id res chain seq x y z
N MET A 1 -1.20 -18.58 9.84
CA MET A 1 -1.45 -17.74 8.65
C MET A 1 -1.25 -16.25 8.92
N LYS A 2 -1.92 -15.65 9.92
CA LYS A 2 -1.81 -14.21 10.26
C LYS A 2 -0.37 -13.69 10.42
N ARG A 3 0.47 -14.42 11.16
CA ARG A 3 1.89 -14.08 11.38
C ARG A 3 2.68 -13.97 10.08
N TRP A 4 2.37 -14.77 9.06
CA TRP A 4 3.08 -14.77 7.78
C TRP A 4 2.78 -13.50 6.98
N ILE A 5 1.51 -13.09 6.93
CA ILE A 5 1.09 -11.90 6.16
C ILE A 5 1.55 -10.63 6.86
N GLU A 6 1.49 -10.60 8.19
CA GLU A 6 2.06 -9.50 8.98
C GLU A 6 3.60 -9.45 8.85
N GLN A 7 4.28 -10.59 8.74
CA GLN A 7 5.72 -10.64 8.47
C GLN A 7 6.05 -10.12 7.06
N LEU A 8 5.29 -10.54 6.05
CA LEU A 8 5.42 -10.06 4.67
C LEU A 8 5.18 -8.55 4.59
N ALA A 9 4.12 -8.04 5.21
CA ALA A 9 3.81 -6.61 5.24
C ALA A 9 4.88 -5.81 6.02
N ARG A 10 5.41 -6.35 7.12
CA ARG A 10 6.54 -5.72 7.84
C ARG A 10 7.83 -5.73 7.02
N PHE A 11 8.03 -6.75 6.20
CA PHE A 11 9.19 -6.85 5.33
C PHE A 11 9.08 -5.85 4.17
N SER A 12 7.93 -5.79 3.50
CA SER A 12 7.66 -4.79 2.45
C SER A 12 7.78 -3.37 3.00
N HIS A 13 7.26 -3.12 4.21
CA HIS A 13 7.39 -1.81 4.84
C HIS A 13 8.85 -1.44 5.18
N ARG A 14 9.66 -2.38 5.65
CA ARG A 14 11.10 -2.14 5.86
C ARG A 14 11.84 -1.82 4.57
N LEU A 15 11.50 -2.52 3.48
CA LEU A 15 12.01 -2.20 2.15
C LEU A 15 11.61 -0.77 1.73
N ALA A 16 10.33 -0.40 1.94
CA ALA A 16 9.86 0.96 1.67
C ALA A 16 10.62 2.03 2.47
N GLN A 17 10.87 1.80 3.76
CA GLN A 17 11.67 2.71 4.59
C GLN A 17 13.10 2.88 4.07
N CYS A 18 13.73 1.78 3.63
CA CYS A 18 15.06 1.82 3.04
C CYS A 18 15.08 2.61 1.72
N ILE A 19 14.10 2.38 0.84
CA ILE A 19 13.94 3.13 -0.41
C ILE A 19 13.75 4.62 -0.12
N LEU A 20 12.85 4.96 0.82
CA LEU A 20 12.59 6.35 1.20
C LEU A 20 13.84 7.05 1.74
N PHE A 21 14.65 6.36 2.55
CA PHE A 21 15.90 6.90 3.06
C PHE A 21 16.92 7.14 1.93
N MET A 22 17.06 6.19 1.01
CA MET A 22 17.93 6.35 -0.17
C MET A 22 17.47 7.50 -1.06
N MET A 23 16.16 7.66 -1.27
CA MET A 23 15.59 8.78 -2.00
C MET A 23 15.91 10.12 -1.32
N ALA A 24 15.77 10.21 0.01
CA ALA A 24 16.08 11.43 0.74
C ALA A 24 17.55 11.85 0.56
N ILE A 25 18.48 10.89 0.63
CA ILE A 25 19.90 11.13 0.35
C ILE A 25 20.09 11.61 -1.09
N TYR A 26 19.49 10.92 -2.06
CA TYR A 26 19.61 11.25 -3.47
C TYR A 26 19.12 12.66 -3.80
N ILE A 27 17.94 13.05 -3.29
CA ILE A 27 17.39 14.41 -3.45
C ILE A 27 18.33 15.44 -2.81
N THR A 28 18.88 15.13 -1.64
CA THR A 28 19.81 16.03 -0.96
C THR A 28 21.08 16.25 -1.80
N ILE A 29 21.65 15.18 -2.37
CA ILE A 29 22.81 15.26 -3.26
C ILE A 29 22.47 16.07 -4.51
N ASP A 30 21.29 15.87 -5.10
CA ASP A 30 20.86 16.61 -6.28
C ASP A 30 20.73 18.12 -6.00
N VAL A 31 20.11 18.51 -4.88
CA VAL A 31 20.01 19.92 -4.45
C VAL A 31 21.39 20.54 -4.20
N LEU A 32 22.29 19.80 -3.54
CA LEU A 32 23.67 20.25 -3.32
C LEU A 32 24.45 20.39 -4.63
N SER A 33 24.27 19.46 -5.58
CA SER A 33 24.94 19.50 -6.89
C SER A 33 24.51 20.71 -7.71
N ARG A 34 23.21 21.07 -7.68
CA ARG A 34 22.71 22.30 -8.29
C ARG A 34 23.35 23.54 -7.68
N TRP A 35 23.50 23.57 -6.35
CA TRP A 35 24.07 24.73 -5.65
C TRP A 35 25.58 24.90 -5.91
N MET A 36 26.34 23.79 -5.92
CA MET A 36 27.80 23.82 -6.06
C MET A 36 28.28 23.87 -7.52
N TRP A 37 27.64 23.13 -8.42
CA TRP A 37 28.11 22.93 -9.80
C TRP A 37 27.14 23.45 -10.86
N ASN A 38 25.98 23.99 -10.48
CA ASN A 38 24.94 24.48 -11.39
C ASN A 38 24.53 23.45 -12.46
N LYS A 39 24.71 22.15 -12.16
CA LYS A 39 24.37 21.01 -13.02
C LYS A 39 23.37 20.13 -12.29
N PRO A 40 22.08 20.11 -12.69
CA PRO A 40 21.09 19.21 -12.11
C PRO A 40 21.42 17.75 -12.48
N ILE A 41 21.04 16.81 -11.61
CA ILE A 41 21.18 15.38 -11.93
C ILE A 41 20.04 15.00 -12.87
N LEU A 42 20.39 14.57 -14.09
CA LEU A 42 19.42 14.10 -15.09
C LEU A 42 18.65 12.89 -14.54
N GLY A 43 17.31 12.90 -14.65
CA GLY A 43 16.47 11.80 -14.14
C GLY A 43 16.17 11.84 -12.66
N ALA A 44 16.52 12.91 -11.94
CA ALA A 44 16.20 12.99 -10.52
C ALA A 44 14.69 12.94 -10.24
N VAL A 45 13.89 13.53 -11.13
CA VAL A 45 12.42 13.51 -11.06
C VAL A 45 11.89 12.10 -11.28
N ASP A 46 12.35 11.41 -12.34
CA ASP A 46 11.98 10.02 -12.62
C ASP A 46 12.29 9.12 -11.40
N PHE A 47 13.50 9.18 -10.85
CA PHE A 47 13.86 8.38 -9.67
C PHE A 47 12.97 8.68 -8.46
N THR A 48 12.58 9.94 -8.26
CA THR A 48 11.71 10.31 -7.15
C THR A 48 10.28 9.83 -7.35
N GLU A 49 9.73 9.95 -8.55
CA GLU A 49 8.38 9.49 -8.87
C GLU A 49 8.25 7.97 -8.73
N LEU A 50 9.19 7.23 -9.34
CA LEU A 50 9.23 5.78 -9.29
C LEU A 50 9.46 5.27 -7.87
N GLY A 51 10.38 5.90 -7.14
CA GLY A 51 10.66 5.57 -5.74
C GLY A 51 9.46 5.82 -4.83
N LEU A 52 8.79 6.96 -4.98
CA LEU A 52 7.62 7.31 -4.16
C LEU A 52 6.48 6.33 -4.39
N SER A 53 6.21 5.97 -5.65
CA SER A 53 5.22 4.97 -6.01
C SER A 53 5.50 3.63 -5.31
N MET A 54 6.75 3.14 -5.37
CA MET A 54 7.14 1.93 -4.65
C MET A 54 6.91 2.05 -3.15
N VAL A 55 7.32 3.15 -2.52
CA VAL A 55 7.15 3.36 -1.07
C VAL A 55 5.68 3.30 -0.66
N ILE A 56 4.79 3.92 -1.43
CA ILE A 56 3.34 3.93 -1.19
C ILE A 56 2.81 2.50 -1.21
N PHE A 57 3.02 1.77 -2.32
CA PHE A 57 2.44 0.44 -2.49
C PHE A 57 3.07 -0.62 -1.58
N LEU A 58 4.35 -0.51 -1.22
CA LEU A 58 4.97 -1.44 -0.26
C LEU A 58 4.53 -1.17 1.18
N SER A 59 4.15 0.06 1.53
CA SER A 59 3.74 0.44 2.88
C SER A 59 2.24 0.28 3.14
N ILE A 60 1.40 0.35 2.10
CA ILE A 60 -0.06 0.42 2.22
C ILE A 60 -0.67 -0.74 3.02
N ALA A 61 -0.16 -1.97 2.82
CA ALA A 61 -0.65 -3.14 3.54
C ALA A 61 -0.29 -3.09 5.04
N TYR A 62 0.87 -2.53 5.38
CA TYR A 62 1.31 -2.40 6.76
C TYR A 62 0.61 -1.26 7.48
N THR A 63 0.37 -0.13 6.82
CA THR A 63 -0.39 0.98 7.38
C THR A 63 -1.82 0.56 7.69
N HIS A 64 -2.49 -0.18 6.80
CA HIS A 64 -3.83 -0.71 7.09
C HIS A 64 -3.92 -1.57 8.35
N VAL A 65 -2.92 -2.42 8.58
CA VAL A 65 -2.88 -3.28 9.78
C VAL A 65 -2.62 -2.46 11.05
N LYS A 66 -1.85 -1.39 10.94
CA LYS A 66 -1.41 -0.58 12.09
C LYS A 66 -2.38 0.56 12.43
N GLU A 67 -3.09 1.07 11.44
CA GLU A 67 -4.05 2.18 11.53
C GLU A 67 -5.50 1.68 11.51
N GLU A 68 -5.78 0.46 12.01
CA GLU A 68 -7.16 -0.02 12.21
C GLU A 68 -7.97 1.11 12.88
N HIS A 69 -8.97 1.58 12.14
CA HIS A 69 -9.46 2.96 12.11
C HIS A 69 -9.93 3.51 13.46
N ILE A 70 -9.04 4.22 14.17
CA ILE A 70 -9.34 4.94 15.42
C ILE A 70 -10.54 5.89 15.25
N SER A 71 -10.69 6.51 14.08
CA SER A 71 -11.80 7.46 13.82
C SER A 71 -13.17 6.80 13.74
N ILE A 72 -13.24 5.53 13.38
CA ILE A 72 -14.49 4.80 13.24
C ILE A 72 -14.98 4.26 14.60
N ASP A 73 -14.04 3.98 15.51
CA ASP A 73 -14.34 3.54 16.87
C ASP A 73 -15.22 4.55 17.63
N PHE A 74 -15.01 5.86 17.44
CA PHE A 74 -15.80 6.90 18.11
C PHE A 74 -17.29 6.88 17.74
N VAL A 75 -17.61 6.52 16.49
CA VAL A 75 -18.99 6.36 16.02
C VAL A 75 -19.57 5.02 16.48
N PHE A 76 -18.74 3.99 16.52
CA PHE A 76 -19.14 2.65 16.93
C PHE A 76 -19.30 2.47 18.44
N GLU A 77 -18.61 3.24 19.27
CA GLU A 77 -18.73 3.23 20.73
C GLU A 77 -20.16 3.44 21.26
N ARG A 78 -21.04 4.09 20.47
CA ARG A 78 -22.46 4.26 20.80
C ARG A 78 -23.34 3.03 20.53
N PHE A 79 -22.82 2.03 19.84
CA PHE A 79 -23.56 0.81 19.50
C PHE A 79 -23.20 -0.37 20.41
N PRO A 80 -24.12 -1.33 20.59
CA PRO A 80 -23.83 -2.55 21.34
C PRO A 80 -22.68 -3.34 20.68
N LYS A 81 -21.85 -3.99 21.51
CA LYS A 81 -20.64 -4.73 21.09
C LYS A 81 -20.87 -5.68 19.90
N ARG A 82 -22.05 -6.30 19.81
CA ARG A 82 -22.42 -7.19 18.70
C ARG A 82 -22.53 -6.45 17.37
N MET A 83 -23.17 -5.29 17.36
CA MET A 83 -23.33 -4.49 16.14
C MET A 83 -22.01 -3.86 15.69
N GLN A 84 -21.15 -3.46 16.64
CA GLN A 84 -19.78 -3.03 16.33
C GLN A 84 -19.02 -4.10 15.55
N LEU A 85 -19.02 -5.35 16.02
CA LEU A 85 -18.30 -6.45 15.36
C LEU A 85 -18.82 -6.74 13.93
N VAL A 86 -20.13 -6.70 13.74
CA VAL A 86 -20.74 -6.89 12.41
C VAL A 86 -20.36 -5.74 11.47
N LEU A 87 -20.41 -4.49 11.94
CA LEU A 87 -20.04 -3.33 11.15
C LEU A 87 -18.56 -3.35 10.76
N HIS A 88 -17.65 -3.70 11.69
CA HIS A 88 -16.24 -3.91 11.36
C HIS A 88 -16.03 -5.02 10.33
N ALA A 89 -16.75 -6.15 10.46
CA ALA A 89 -16.67 -7.24 9.48
C ALA A 89 -17.10 -6.77 8.08
N ILE A 90 -18.20 -6.01 7.98
CA ILE A 90 -18.71 -5.45 6.72
C ILE A 90 -17.71 -4.46 6.13
N ILE A 91 -17.14 -3.55 6.93
CA ILE A 91 -16.17 -2.56 6.46
C ILE A 91 -14.93 -3.25 5.89
N HIS A 92 -14.35 -4.21 6.62
CA HIS A 92 -13.18 -4.94 6.14
C HIS A 92 -13.49 -5.77 4.89
N PHE A 93 -14.70 -6.33 4.78
CA PHE A 93 -15.13 -7.07 3.60
C PHE A 93 -15.32 -6.15 2.38
N LEU A 94 -15.93 -4.98 2.56
CA LEU A 94 -16.07 -3.98 1.50
C LEU A 94 -14.69 -3.45 1.07
N THR A 95 -13.82 -3.20 2.03
CA THR A 95 -12.42 -2.81 1.80
C THR A 95 -11.69 -3.87 0.98
N PHE A 96 -11.86 -5.15 1.30
CA PHE A 96 -11.31 -6.24 0.51
C PHE A 96 -11.79 -6.20 -0.95
N ILE A 97 -13.09 -6.08 -1.18
CA ILE A 97 -13.67 -6.02 -2.53
C ILE A 97 -13.08 -4.84 -3.32
N LEU A 98 -13.07 -3.65 -2.70
CA LEU A 98 -12.52 -2.45 -3.34
C LEU A 98 -11.05 -2.63 -3.74
N MET A 99 -10.24 -3.24 -2.88
CA MET A 99 -8.82 -3.44 -3.13
C MET A 99 -8.57 -4.49 -4.22
N VAL A 100 -9.41 -5.51 -4.31
CA VAL A 100 -9.39 -6.48 -5.42
C VAL A 100 -9.76 -5.78 -6.74
N LEU A 101 -10.78 -4.93 -6.75
CA LEU A 101 -11.18 -4.18 -7.95
C LEU A 101 -10.07 -3.21 -8.41
N ILE A 102 -9.45 -2.49 -7.48
CA ILE A 102 -8.32 -1.60 -7.76
C ILE A 102 -7.13 -2.42 -8.26
N GLY A 103 -6.83 -3.56 -7.63
CA GLY A 103 -5.77 -4.48 -8.05
C GLY A 103 -5.98 -5.03 -9.46
N TRP A 104 -7.22 -5.38 -9.81
CA TRP A 104 -7.58 -5.82 -11.15
C TRP A 104 -7.37 -4.72 -12.20
N SER A 105 -7.93 -3.54 -11.95
CA SER A 105 -7.78 -2.37 -12.83
C SER A 105 -6.30 -1.98 -13.02
N THR A 106 -5.52 -2.03 -11.93
CA THR A 106 -4.07 -1.74 -11.95
C THR A 106 -3.30 -2.81 -12.74
N SER A 107 -3.74 -4.07 -12.70
CA SER A 107 -3.14 -5.16 -13.49
C SER A 107 -3.37 -4.95 -14.98
N GLU A 108 -4.58 -4.58 -15.40
CA GLU A 108 -4.83 -4.19 -16.79
C GLU A 108 -4.03 -2.95 -17.21
N TYR A 109 -3.87 -1.98 -16.30
CA TYR A 109 -3.03 -0.81 -16.55
C TYR A 109 -1.57 -1.20 -16.74
N ALA A 110 -1.03 -2.13 -15.95
CA ALA A 110 0.33 -2.64 -16.10
C ALA A 110 0.54 -3.31 -17.47
N ILE A 111 -0.45 -4.08 -17.94
CA ILE A 111 -0.42 -4.72 -19.26
C ILE A 111 -0.49 -3.66 -20.37
N ARG A 112 -1.34 -2.64 -20.23
CA ARG A 112 -1.40 -1.51 -21.19
C ARG A 112 -0.06 -0.79 -21.29
N LEU A 113 0.59 -0.52 -20.15
CA LEU A 113 1.93 0.07 -20.10
C LEU A 113 2.99 -0.78 -20.81
N TYR A 114 2.93 -2.09 -20.61
CA TYR A 114 3.82 -3.03 -21.28
C TYR A 114 3.63 -3.00 -22.80
N ASN A 115 2.38 -3.08 -23.28
CA ASN A 115 2.07 -3.06 -24.71
C ASN A 115 2.39 -1.73 -25.38
N ALA A 116 2.24 -0.62 -24.66
CA ALA A 116 2.53 0.72 -25.15
C ALA A 116 4.02 1.10 -25.07
N ASN A 117 4.89 0.24 -24.51
CA ASN A 117 6.30 0.53 -24.20
C ASN A 117 6.47 1.91 -23.53
N THR A 118 5.57 2.26 -22.61
CA THR A 118 5.59 3.58 -21.97
C THR A 118 6.79 3.69 -21.04
N THR A 119 7.61 4.70 -21.30
CA THR A 119 8.80 5.01 -20.51
C THR A 119 8.69 6.36 -19.83
N THR A 120 9.48 6.58 -18.77
CA THR A 120 9.68 7.92 -18.20
C THR A 120 10.29 8.90 -19.20
N GLY A 121 10.10 10.20 -18.93
CA GLY A 121 10.44 11.28 -19.84
C GLY A 121 11.95 11.48 -20.03
N ASP A 122 12.73 11.40 -18.95
CA ASP A 122 14.16 11.75 -19.01
C ASP A 122 15.05 10.51 -19.18
N LEU A 123 14.81 9.44 -18.42
CA LEU A 123 15.68 8.24 -18.40
C LEU A 123 15.15 7.08 -19.23
N THR A 124 13.99 7.23 -19.88
CA THR A 124 13.37 6.18 -20.70
C THR A 124 13.21 4.85 -19.93
N ILE A 125 12.95 4.91 -18.62
CA ILE A 125 12.77 3.70 -17.80
C ILE A 125 11.37 3.14 -18.05
N PRO A 126 11.22 1.85 -18.35
CA PRO A 126 9.90 1.25 -18.53
C PRO A 126 9.09 1.31 -17.23
N LEU A 127 7.85 1.79 -17.31
CA LEU A 127 6.97 2.00 -16.14
C LEU A 127 6.28 0.70 -15.66
N TYR A 128 6.16 -0.30 -16.52
CA TYR A 128 5.44 -1.55 -16.23
C TYR A 128 5.90 -2.28 -14.95
N PRO A 129 7.21 -2.31 -14.55
CA PRO A 129 7.64 -3.03 -13.36
C PRO A 129 7.05 -2.43 -12.08
N ILE A 130 6.88 -1.11 -12.03
CA ILE A 130 6.34 -0.42 -10.85
C ILE A 130 4.83 -0.62 -10.75
N ALA A 131 4.14 -0.67 -11.89
CA ALA A 131 2.74 -1.06 -11.91
C ALA A 131 2.54 -2.49 -11.37
N TRP A 132 3.45 -3.43 -11.65
CA TRP A 132 3.41 -4.77 -11.04
C TRP A 132 3.70 -4.76 -9.54
N VAL A 133 4.63 -3.93 -9.07
CA VAL A 133 4.86 -3.73 -7.64
C VAL A 133 3.59 -3.20 -6.96
N ALA A 134 2.86 -2.29 -7.62
CA ALA A 134 1.58 -1.79 -7.14
C ALA A 134 0.53 -2.91 -7.00
N VAL A 135 0.42 -3.79 -8.01
CA VAL A 135 -0.47 -4.96 -7.97
C VAL A 135 -0.12 -5.88 -6.80
N ILE A 136 1.17 -6.12 -6.54
CA ILE A 136 1.62 -6.94 -5.40
C ILE A 136 1.24 -6.29 -4.07
N GLY A 137 1.48 -4.98 -3.91
CA GLY A 137 1.12 -4.23 -2.71
C GLY A 137 -0.38 -4.24 -2.42
N LEU A 138 -1.20 -4.01 -3.46
CA LEU A 138 -2.66 -4.07 -3.40
C LEU A 138 -3.17 -5.48 -3.07
N SER A 139 -2.55 -6.51 -3.64
CA SER A 139 -2.90 -7.91 -3.35
C SER A 139 -2.63 -8.26 -1.90
N LEU A 140 -1.49 -7.81 -1.35
CA LEU A 140 -1.15 -8.02 0.05
C LEU A 140 -2.11 -7.28 0.99
N PHE A 141 -2.51 -6.05 0.62
CA PHE A 141 -3.52 -5.29 1.34
C PHE A 141 -4.86 -6.00 1.34
N ALA A 142 -5.35 -6.43 0.18
CA ALA A 142 -6.62 -7.14 0.05
C ALA A 142 -6.64 -8.39 0.95
N LEU A 143 -5.58 -9.19 0.89
CA LEU A 143 -5.44 -10.38 1.72
C LEU A 143 -5.47 -10.05 3.23
N SER A 144 -4.85 -8.95 3.63
CA SER A 144 -4.89 -8.46 5.03
C SER A 144 -6.30 -8.05 5.46
N ALA A 145 -7.01 -7.29 4.62
CA ALA A 145 -8.39 -6.88 4.86
C ALA A 145 -9.35 -8.08 4.99
N LEU A 146 -9.19 -9.10 4.13
CA LEU A 146 -9.98 -10.33 4.19
C LEU A 146 -9.80 -11.07 5.52
N LEU A 147 -8.55 -11.19 6.00
CA LEU A 147 -8.28 -11.83 7.29
C LEU A 147 -8.90 -11.08 8.46
N HIS A 148 -8.93 -9.74 8.40
CA HIS A 148 -9.57 -8.93 9.42
C HIS A 148 -11.09 -9.14 9.38
N ALA A 149 -11.71 -9.13 8.20
CA ALA A 149 -13.14 -9.42 8.04
C ALA A 149 -13.55 -10.76 8.66
N ILE A 150 -12.82 -11.84 8.35
CA ILE A 150 -13.07 -13.18 8.90
C ILE A 150 -12.94 -13.19 10.43
N ARG A 151 -11.96 -12.47 10.99
CA ARG A 151 -11.73 -12.40 12.44
C ARG A 151 -12.88 -11.71 13.16
N TYR A 152 -13.36 -10.59 12.64
CA TYR A 152 -14.49 -9.86 13.22
C TYR A 152 -15.78 -10.68 13.16
N MET A 153 -15.99 -11.40 12.05
CA MET A 153 -17.11 -12.33 11.91
C MET A 153 -17.04 -13.47 12.94
N HIS A 154 -15.89 -14.12 13.09
CA HIS A 154 -15.71 -15.18 14.08
C HIS A 154 -15.96 -14.66 15.50
N LYS A 155 -15.35 -13.53 15.89
CA LYS A 155 -15.59 -12.91 17.21
C LYS A 155 -17.05 -12.54 17.46
N GLY A 156 -17.79 -12.13 16.43
CA GLY A 156 -19.22 -11.84 16.53
C GLY A 156 -20.07 -13.05 16.92
N VAL A 157 -19.65 -14.25 16.49
CA VAL A 157 -20.35 -15.51 16.78
C VAL A 157 -20.15 -15.97 18.24
N PHE A 158 -18.95 -15.85 18.81
CA PHE A 158 -18.68 -16.34 20.19
C PHE A 158 -19.27 -15.47 21.32
N ILE A 159 -19.79 -14.27 21.03
CA ILE A 159 -20.52 -13.44 22.02
C ILE A 159 -21.98 -13.92 22.17
N ASN A 160 -22.41 -14.90 21.37
CA ASN A 160 -23.74 -15.48 21.46
C ASN A 160 -23.89 -16.56 22.56
N ASP A 161 -22.78 -17.03 23.15
CA ASP A 161 -22.76 -18.15 24.11
C ASP A 161 -22.56 -17.72 25.59
N SER A 162 -22.66 -16.42 25.91
CA SER A 162 -22.55 -15.86 27.27
C SER A 162 -23.65 -14.85 27.55
#